data_AF-A0A8I2G494-F1
#
_entry.id   AF-A0A8I2G494-F1
#
_cell.length_a   1.000
_cell.length_b   1.000
_cell.length_c   1.000
_cell.angle_alpha   90.00
_cell.angle_beta   90.00
_cell.angle_gamma   90.00
#
_symmetry.space_group_name_H-M   'P 1'
#
loop_
_entity.id
_entity.type
_entity.pdbx_description
1 polymer ?
#
loop_
_entity_poly.entity_id
_entity_poly.type
_entity_poly.pdbx_seq_one_letter_code
_entity_poly.pdbx_strand_id
1 'polypeptide(L)'
;MVSEEQSLESGKKFEPLEIMGIFWLVFGIIVLVSTFFVEATEQVPLVRGRVTNIIAGVLLLGAGIFSIVKAGINKRKSEKNANSQS
;
A
#
# COMPACT_ATOMS: atom_id res chain seq x y z
N MET A 1 39.71 -8.97 6.33
CA MET A 1 39.24 -7.59 6.55
C MET A 1 37.90 -7.45 5.84
N VAL A 2 36.83 -7.19 6.61
CA VAL A 2 35.59 -6.49 6.25
C VAL A 2 34.71 -7.17 5.18
N SER A 3 33.49 -7.67 5.41
CA SER A 3 32.62 -7.70 6.60
C SER A 3 31.65 -8.88 6.48
N GLU A 4 31.49 -9.59 7.60
CA GLU A 4 30.22 -10.22 7.99
C GLU A 4 29.18 -9.10 8.18
N GLU A 5 28.11 -9.11 7.39
CA GLU A 5 26.82 -8.38 7.49
C GLU A 5 26.32 -8.32 6.03
N GLN A 6 25.43 -9.19 5.56
CA GLN A 6 24.04 -9.16 5.94
C GLN A 6 23.47 -10.57 5.96
N SER A 7 23.31 -11.06 7.19
CA SER A 7 22.21 -11.91 7.58
C SER A 7 20.89 -11.35 7.03
N LEU A 8 20.49 -11.76 5.83
CA LEU A 8 19.06 -11.81 5.48
C LEU A 8 18.44 -13.01 6.19
N GLU A 9 18.60 -13.02 7.51
CA GLU A 9 17.76 -13.76 8.42
C GLU A 9 16.40 -13.04 8.42
N SER A 10 15.58 -13.38 7.43
CA SER A 10 14.19 -12.97 7.39
C SER A 10 13.37 -14.22 7.13
N GLY A 11 13.19 -15.02 8.19
CA GLY A 11 12.05 -15.92 8.35
C GLY A 11 10.70 -15.17 8.42
N LYS A 12 10.61 -13.97 7.84
CA LYS A 12 9.39 -13.20 7.67
C LYS A 12 8.65 -13.84 6.50
N LYS A 13 7.62 -14.63 6.81
CA LYS A 13 6.68 -15.15 5.82
C LYS A 13 6.27 -14.01 4.90
N PHE A 14 6.66 -14.08 3.63
CA PHE A 14 6.22 -13.12 2.62
C PHE A 14 4.70 -13.22 2.54
N GLU A 15 3.99 -12.20 3.03
CA GLU A 15 2.53 -12.10 2.89
C GLU A 15 2.23 -11.24 1.65
N PRO A 16 1.77 -11.84 0.53
CA PRO A 16 1.51 -11.09 -0.70
C PRO A 16 0.53 -9.94 -0.52
N LEU A 17 -0.39 -10.07 0.44
CA LEU A 17 -1.39 -9.06 0.78
C LEU A 17 -0.77 -7.80 1.41
N GLU A 18 0.30 -7.94 2.18
CA GLU A 18 1.04 -6.81 2.76
C GLU A 18 1.76 -6.03 1.65
N ILE A 19 2.48 -6.74 0.77
CA ILE A 19 3.16 -6.13 -0.40
C ILE A 19 2.14 -5.43 -1.31
N MET A 20 1.02 -6.08 -1.63
CA MET A 20 -0.02 -5.44 -2.42
C MET A 20 -0.55 -4.19 -1.72
N GLY A 21 -0.86 -4.26 -0.42
CA GLY A 21 -1.35 -3.12 0.34
C GLY A 21 -0.41 -1.92 0.29
N ILE A 22 0.89 -2.16 0.48
CA ILE A 22 1.92 -1.11 0.37
C ILE A 22 1.98 -0.55 -1.06
N PHE A 23 1.93 -1.40 -2.08
CA PHE A 23 1.92 -0.98 -3.48
C PHE A 23 0.73 -0.04 -3.77
N TRP A 24 -0.49 -0.43 -3.40
CA TRP A 24 -1.69 0.39 -3.60
C TRP A 24 -1.61 1.73 -2.84
N LEU A 25 -1.01 1.73 -1.65
CA LEU A 25 -0.84 2.93 -0.84
C LEU A 25 0.15 3.91 -1.48
N VAL A 26 1.35 3.43 -1.88
CA VAL A 26 2.35 4.24 -2.58
C VAL A 26 1.78 4.78 -3.90
N PHE A 27 1.11 3.93 -4.67
CA PHE A 27 0.51 4.34 -5.94
C PHE A 27 -0.61 5.37 -5.74
N GLY A 28 -1.45 5.21 -4.72
CA GLY A 28 -2.47 6.20 -4.35
C GLY A 28 -1.89 7.57 -3.99
N ILE A 29 -0.78 7.61 -3.25
CA ILE A 29 -0.07 8.86 -2.94
C ILE A 29 0.43 9.52 -4.23
N ILE A 30 1.06 8.76 -5.12
CA ILE A 30 1.59 9.30 -6.39
C ILE A 30 0.45 9.89 -7.23
N VAL A 31 -0.69 9.21 -7.32
CA VAL A 31 -1.87 9.71 -8.05
C VAL A 31 -2.39 11.02 -7.42
N LEU A 32 -2.48 11.08 -6.08
CA LEU A 32 -2.90 12.30 -5.39
C LEU A 32 -1.95 13.47 -5.64
N VAL A 33 -0.63 13.23 -5.54
CA VAL A 33 0.38 14.25 -5.84
C VAL A 33 0.29 14.69 -7.30
N SER A 34 0.08 13.75 -8.24
CA SER A 34 -0.07 14.05 -9.67
C SER A 34 -1.26 14.96 -9.94
N THR A 35 -2.30 14.94 -9.10
CA THR A 35 -3.45 15.83 -9.22
C THR A 35 -3.10 17.32 -9.16
N PHE A 36 -2.03 17.67 -8.44
CA PHE A 36 -1.53 19.05 -8.36
C PHE A 36 -0.77 19.49 -9.63
N PHE A 37 -0.29 18.52 -10.42
CA PHE A 37 0.42 18.76 -11.69
C PHE A 37 -0.49 18.67 -12.92
N VAL A 38 -1.81 18.48 -12.76
CA VAL A 38 -2.76 18.49 -13.89
C VAL A 38 -2.97 19.93 -14.36
N GLU A 39 -2.22 20.32 -15.38
CA GLU A 39 -2.39 21.57 -16.12
C GLU A 39 -3.57 21.52 -17.09
N ALA A 40 -4.08 22.70 -17.45
CA ALA A 40 -5.24 22.86 -18.31
C ALA A 40 -4.87 22.57 -19.76
N THR A 41 -5.13 21.36 -20.24
CA THR A 41 -5.12 21.10 -21.69
C THR A 41 -6.49 21.44 -22.29
N GLU A 42 -6.49 22.12 -23.44
CA GLU A 42 -7.66 22.59 -24.19
C GLU A 42 -8.71 21.49 -24.46
N GLN A 43 -8.30 20.21 -24.44
CA GLN A 43 -9.14 19.05 -24.73
C GLN A 43 -9.91 18.47 -23.53
N VAL A 44 -9.61 18.86 -22.28
CA VAL A 44 -10.30 18.34 -21.08
C VAL A 44 -10.47 19.42 -20.01
N PRO A 45 -11.71 19.72 -19.55
CA PRO A 45 -11.92 20.71 -18.50
C PRO A 45 -11.21 20.28 -17.21
N LEU A 46 -10.28 21.12 -16.75
CA LEU A 46 -9.47 21.02 -15.52
C LEU A 46 -10.19 20.36 -14.33
N VAL A 47 -11.45 20.75 -14.13
CA VAL A 47 -12.25 20.35 -12.98
C VAL A 47 -12.55 18.85 -12.99
N ARG A 48 -12.83 18.26 -14.17
CA ARG A 48 -13.11 16.82 -14.28
C ARG A 48 -11.85 15.99 -14.01
N GLY A 49 -10.71 16.36 -14.59
CA GLY A 49 -9.44 15.64 -14.41
C GLY A 49 -8.99 15.59 -12.94
N ARG A 50 -9.08 16.72 -12.23
CA ARG A 50 -8.74 16.76 -10.80
C ARG A 50 -9.67 15.92 -9.94
N VAL A 51 -10.97 16.01 -10.16
CA VAL A 51 -11.96 15.25 -9.38
C VAL A 51 -11.75 13.75 -9.58
N THR A 52 -11.53 13.29 -10.82
CA THR A 52 -11.27 11.88 -11.10
C THR A 52 -9.99 11.39 -10.43
N ASN A 53 -8.90 12.16 -10.48
CA ASN A 53 -7.63 11.78 -9.83
C ASN A 53 -7.76 11.76 -8.30
N ILE A 54 -8.50 12.68 -7.69
CA ILE A 54 -8.77 12.66 -6.24
C ILE A 54 -9.56 11.39 -5.88
N ILE A 55 -10.63 11.09 -6.60
CA ILE A 55 -11.44 9.89 -6.36
C ILE A 55 -10.59 8.63 -6.51
N ALA A 56 -9.81 8.53 -7.59
CA ALA A 56 -8.92 7.41 -7.82
C ALA A 56 -7.89 7.28 -6.69
N GLY A 57 -7.22 8.37 -6.31
CA GLY A 57 -6.26 8.39 -5.21
C GLY A 57 -6.87 7.94 -3.88
N VAL A 58 -8.08 8.41 -3.55
CA VAL A 58 -8.79 8.00 -2.32
C VAL A 58 -9.16 6.52 -2.34
N LEU A 59 -9.63 6.00 -3.48
CA LEU A 59 -9.95 4.56 -3.61
C LEU A 59 -8.69 3.69 -3.48
N LEU A 60 -7.58 4.11 -4.10
CA LEU A 60 -6.29 3.41 -4.02
C LEU A 60 -5.76 3.38 -2.59
N LEU A 61 -5.78 4.53 -1.89
CA LEU A 61 -5.40 4.62 -0.49
C LEU A 61 -6.30 3.76 0.41
N GLY A 62 -7.62 3.83 0.20
CA GLY A 62 -8.59 3.03 0.95
C GLY A 62 -8.33 1.52 0.79
N ALA A 63 -8.12 1.05 -0.44
CA ALA A 63 -7.79 -0.34 -0.73
C ALA A 63 -6.43 -0.77 -0.14
N GLY A 64 -5.42 0.10 -0.22
CA GLY A 64 -4.11 -0.13 0.37
C GLY A 64 -4.16 -0.27 1.89
N ILE A 65 -4.80 0.69 2.58
CA ILE A 65 -4.99 0.67 4.04
C ILE A 65 -5.79 -0.57 4.45
N PHE A 66 -6.90 -0.87 3.76
CA PHE A 66 -7.72 -2.04 4.06
C PHE A 66 -6.93 -3.35 3.96
N SER A 67 -6.10 -3.49 2.93
CA SER A 67 -5.26 -4.67 2.72
C SER A 67 -4.21 -4.84 3.83
N ILE A 68 -3.56 -3.75 4.24
CA ILE A 68 -2.56 -3.77 5.33
C ILE A 68 -3.23 -4.10 6.67
N VAL A 69 -4.36 -3.47 6.99
CA VAL A 69 -5.12 -3.74 8.22
C VAL A 69 -5.57 -5.19 8.26
N LYS A 70 -6.08 -5.71 7.15
CA LYS A 70 -6.51 -7.12 7.05
C LYS A 70 -5.34 -8.09 7.21
N ALA A 71 -4.19 -7.81 6.59
CA ALA A 71 -2.97 -8.61 6.78
C ALA A 71 -2.53 -8.61 8.27
N GLY A 72 -2.52 -7.44 8.91
CA GLY A 72 -2.17 -7.32 10.33
C GLY A 72 -3.10 -8.07 11.28
N ILE A 73 -4.41 -8.09 11.00
CA ILE A 73 -5.39 -8.87 11.79
C ILE A 73 -5.16 -10.38 11.59
N ASN A 74 -4.90 -10.81 10.36
CA ASN A 74 -4.71 -12.22 10.03
C ASN A 74 -3.44 -12.79 10.69
N LYS A 75 -2.36 -12.00 10.73
CA LYS A 75 -1.12 -12.33 11.43
C LYS A 75 -1.34 -12.55 12.93
N ARG A 76 -2.07 -11.65 13.60
CA ARG A 76 -2.41 -11.78 15.03
C ARG A 76 -3.30 -12.99 15.33
N LYS A 77 -4.21 -13.34 14.42
CA LYS A 77 -5.07 -14.52 14.57
C LYS A 77 -4.28 -15.82 14.43
N SER A 78 -3.28 -15.84 13.54
CA SER A 78 -2.39 -17.01 13.35
C SER A 78 -1.51 -17.26 14.59
N GLU A 79 -1.00 -16.21 15.24
CA GLU A 79 -0.21 -16.32 16.49
C GLU A 79 -1.05 -16.84 17.67
N LYS A 80 -2.30 -16.38 17.83
CA LYS A 80 -3.18 -16.88 18.90
C LYS A 80 -3.50 -18.37 18.78
N ASN A 81 -3.72 -18.87 17.57
CA ASN A 81 -4.03 -20.28 17.35
C ASN A 81 -2.82 -21.19 17.61
N ALA A 82 -1.60 -20.71 17.32
CA ALA A 82 -0.38 -21.46 17.61
C ALA A 82 -0.13 -21.60 19.13
N ASN A 83 -0.43 -20.56 19.91
CA ASN A 83 -0.21 -20.57 21.37
C ASN A 83 -1.31 -21.29 22.17
N SER A 84 -2.47 -21.57 21.58
CA SER A 84 -3.53 -22.39 22.21
C SER A 84 -3.39 -23.90 21.93
N GLN A 85 -2.39 -24.31 21.15
CA GLN A 85 -2.07 -25.73 20.88
C GLN A 85 -0.78 -26.20 21.58
N SER A 86 -0.13 -25.37 22.39
CA SER A 86 0.95 -25.73 23.33
C SER A 86 0.43 -25.71 24.77
#